data_AF-A0A1E4TTY2-F1
#
_entry.id   AF-A0A1E4TTY2-F1
#
_cell.length_a   1.000
_cell.length_b   1.000
_cell.length_c   1.000
_cell.angle_alpha   90.00
_cell.angle_beta   90.00
_cell.angle_gamma   90.00
#
_symmetry.space_group_name_H-M   'P 1'
#
loop_
_entity.id
_entity.type
_entity.pdbx_description
1 polymer ?
#
loop_
_entity_poly.entity_id
_entity_poly.type
_entity_poly.pdbx_seq_one_letter_code
_entity_poly.pdbx_strand_id
1 'polypeptide(L)'
;MFALLRRNLFGKSIIYKIYHRSKYTLNENGATVNKFQLPTSYEDFIKYVRSNPGAFFPYSVYSNILNNHLINLDKKKLNVLREFIEVFKNDKRLSSVELADLHNLVITRFTNIDYSVATMASLELKKLVKDHENHTNLRLMKPTLRSLIEIIKYNPGRVSSSWEIFSKEIDKDDQILSELANKNKLQNELVTLIIEKLLYGDFCEKEDKFKIDAKNLSRIEYLIHKYNRTQVLSENLQLDLVKACIDLKSIPIIKSMKISSSILGKILLDDTVTLSDDEFISIFSIYFQLEKSFVNYELLFKVLPKLAAASSEASTRKSIQKEKTQIIFNEVQEMIKKLKLDSGTSYDSATLRQIYIHSLGIENNNLKKSLEIFHHYQATQNSNLSQLHLTISLVFCYHSCLKKDIHLIKAAEALLPGDIMSIKNIQAFILTYAFNCQPEKSLEIYNSYIKDISTENNEQYQVSPAALLTESLILGYLYNLDREFAYLVNDGALTNKIVEGPTAINRIKKLFKLYGDAFEEEDPEKAKEIIGLALLKNFKIGEH
;
A
#
# COMPACT_ATOMS: atom_id res chain seq x y z
N MET A 1 24.34 -31.64 -53.36
CA MET A 1 24.91 -31.27 -54.67
C MET A 1 25.76 -30.03 -54.44
N PHE A 2 27.09 -30.17 -54.39
CA PHE A 2 28.02 -29.11 -53.96
C PHE A 2 28.30 -28.13 -55.10
N ALA A 3 28.08 -26.83 -54.86
CA ALA A 3 28.59 -25.77 -55.71
C ALA A 3 29.91 -25.24 -55.11
N LEU A 4 31.02 -25.52 -55.79
CA LEU A 4 32.34 -24.95 -55.51
C LEU A 4 32.45 -23.62 -56.28
N LEU A 5 32.36 -22.49 -55.58
CA LEU A 5 32.72 -21.18 -56.15
C LEU A 5 34.24 -21.01 -56.05
N ARG A 6 34.92 -21.12 -57.20
CA ARG A 6 36.37 -20.89 -57.35
C ARG A 6 36.56 -19.50 -57.94
N ARG A 7 37.05 -18.53 -57.17
CA ARG A 7 37.48 -17.22 -57.69
C ARG A 7 38.99 -17.12 -57.55
N ASN A 8 39.70 -17.22 -58.68
CA ASN A 8 41.14 -17.05 -58.78
C ASN A 8 41.49 -15.56 -58.74
N LEU A 9 42.06 -15.10 -57.63
CA LEU A 9 42.89 -13.88 -57.59
C LEU A 9 44.11 -14.20 -56.73
N PHE A 10 45.28 -14.27 -57.39
CA PHE A 10 46.63 -14.36 -56.81
C PHE A 10 46.93 -15.58 -55.91
N GLY A 11 47.16 -16.74 -56.52
CA GLY A 11 48.19 -17.71 -56.10
C GLY A 11 48.16 -18.32 -54.69
N LYS A 12 47.11 -18.12 -53.89
CA LYS A 12 46.88 -18.83 -52.61
C LYS A 12 45.46 -19.36 -52.56
N SER A 13 45.32 -20.68 -52.41
CA SER A 13 44.05 -21.38 -52.24
C SER A 13 43.50 -21.13 -50.82
N ILE A 14 42.48 -20.28 -50.69
CA ILE A 14 41.70 -20.17 -49.45
C ILE A 14 40.45 -21.04 -49.61
N ILE A 15 40.42 -22.18 -48.92
CA ILE A 15 39.27 -23.10 -48.88
C ILE A 15 38.34 -22.66 -47.76
N TYR A 16 37.15 -22.18 -48.09
CA TYR A 16 36.05 -22.04 -47.12
C TYR A 16 35.37 -23.40 -46.91
N LYS A 17 35.25 -23.86 -45.66
CA LYS A 17 34.48 -25.06 -45.30
C LYS A 17 33.42 -24.73 -44.27
N ILE A 18 32.18 -25.09 -44.61
CA ILE A 18 30.95 -24.86 -43.85
C ILE A 18 30.93 -25.75 -42.60
N TYR A 19 30.50 -25.17 -41.48
CA TYR A 19 30.46 -25.74 -40.14
C TYR A 19 29.34 -26.78 -39.98
N HIS A 20 29.71 -28.03 -39.69
CA HIS A 20 28.92 -28.90 -38.83
C HIS A 20 29.86 -29.84 -38.08
N ARG A 21 29.54 -30.02 -36.78
CA ARG A 21 30.20 -30.84 -35.76
C ARG A 21 31.25 -31.82 -36.31
N SER A 22 32.51 -31.54 -35.97
CA SER A 22 33.75 -32.29 -36.26
C SER A 22 34.10 -32.48 -37.75
N LYS A 23 35.24 -31.93 -38.22
CA LYS A 23 36.02 -32.50 -39.33
C LYS A 23 37.36 -31.80 -39.61
N TYR A 24 38.28 -32.65 -40.05
CA TYR A 24 39.69 -32.48 -40.41
C TYR A 24 39.99 -31.41 -41.48
N THR A 25 41.18 -30.81 -41.40
CA THR A 25 41.85 -30.10 -42.50
C THR A 25 42.88 -31.03 -43.17
N LEU A 26 42.88 -31.06 -44.49
CA LEU A 26 43.90 -31.72 -45.31
C LEU A 26 44.88 -30.65 -45.78
N ASN A 27 46.19 -30.89 -45.64
CA ASN A 27 47.19 -30.09 -46.34
C ASN A 27 47.36 -30.56 -47.80
N GLU A 28 48.14 -29.83 -48.59
CA GLU A 28 48.37 -30.09 -50.02
C GLU A 28 48.95 -31.49 -50.34
N ASN A 29 49.44 -32.21 -49.31
CA ASN A 29 50.01 -33.55 -49.41
C ASN A 29 49.10 -34.66 -48.87
N GLY A 30 47.83 -34.36 -48.55
CA GLY A 30 46.88 -35.38 -48.10
C GLY A 30 47.08 -35.88 -46.65
N ALA A 31 47.95 -35.25 -45.86
CA ALA A 31 48.10 -35.58 -44.45
C ALA A 31 47.00 -34.89 -43.61
N THR A 32 46.29 -35.68 -42.80
CA THR A 32 45.34 -35.19 -41.79
C THR A 32 46.09 -34.41 -40.72
N VAL A 33 45.87 -33.10 -40.67
CA VAL A 33 46.34 -32.26 -39.54
C VAL A 33 45.43 -32.53 -38.34
N ASN A 34 46.04 -32.65 -37.17
CA ASN A 34 45.40 -32.96 -35.89
C ASN A 34 44.08 -32.20 -35.67
N LYS A 35 43.15 -32.92 -35.04
CA LYS A 35 41.82 -32.50 -34.58
C LYS A 35 41.84 -31.04 -34.07
N PHE A 36 41.36 -30.10 -34.87
CA PHE A 36 41.19 -28.70 -34.44
C PHE A 36 40.02 -28.68 -33.45
N GLN A 37 40.30 -28.91 -32.17
CA GLN A 37 39.32 -28.70 -31.11
C GLN A 37 39.19 -27.19 -30.95
N LEU A 38 38.08 -26.65 -31.44
CA LEU A 38 37.72 -25.27 -31.14
C LEU A 38 37.64 -25.12 -29.63
N PRO A 39 38.21 -24.05 -29.06
CA PRO A 39 38.15 -23.81 -27.63
C PRO A 39 36.69 -23.83 -27.17
N THR A 40 36.41 -24.70 -26.20
CA THR A 40 35.08 -24.78 -25.60
C THR A 40 34.96 -23.91 -24.36
N SER A 41 36.06 -23.32 -23.86
CA SER A 41 36.13 -22.43 -22.68
C SER A 41 36.82 -21.10 -22.97
N TYR A 42 36.57 -20.09 -22.11
CA TYR A 42 37.27 -18.81 -22.20
C TYR A 42 38.77 -18.98 -21.99
N GLU A 43 39.14 -19.81 -21.01
CA GLU A 43 40.53 -20.09 -20.65
C GLU A 43 41.26 -20.80 -21.79
N ASP A 44 40.63 -21.82 -22.39
CA ASP A 44 41.19 -22.52 -23.54
C ASP A 44 41.28 -21.59 -24.75
N PHE A 45 40.30 -20.69 -24.92
CA PHE A 45 40.29 -19.73 -26.03
C PHE A 45 41.42 -18.74 -25.89
N ILE A 46 41.57 -18.12 -24.72
CA ILE A 46 42.64 -17.18 -24.44
C ILE A 46 44.00 -17.86 -24.53
N LYS A 47 44.15 -19.07 -23.98
CA LYS A 47 45.39 -19.85 -24.10
C LYS A 47 45.73 -20.12 -25.56
N TYR A 48 44.73 -20.45 -26.37
CA TYR A 48 44.89 -20.68 -27.80
C TYR A 48 45.30 -19.40 -28.54
N VAL A 49 44.64 -18.27 -28.29
CA VAL A 49 44.94 -16.96 -28.90
C VAL A 49 46.36 -16.51 -28.55
N ARG A 50 46.77 -16.65 -27.28
CA ARG A 50 48.14 -16.35 -26.83
C ARG A 50 49.19 -17.22 -27.52
N SER A 51 48.86 -18.49 -27.75
CA SER A 51 49.75 -19.44 -28.44
C SER A 51 49.76 -19.25 -29.96
N ASN A 52 48.77 -18.55 -30.52
CA ASN A 52 48.58 -18.37 -31.96
C ASN A 52 48.21 -16.91 -32.28
N PRO A 53 49.13 -15.94 -32.08
CA PRO A 53 48.87 -14.54 -32.39
C PRO A 53 48.54 -14.39 -33.89
N GLY A 54 47.37 -13.81 -34.20
CA GLY A 54 46.84 -13.68 -35.56
C GLY A 54 45.81 -14.74 -35.98
N ALA A 55 45.48 -15.69 -35.10
CA ALA A 55 44.41 -16.65 -35.35
C ALA A 55 43.07 -15.97 -35.72
N PHE A 56 42.28 -16.66 -36.55
CA PHE A 56 40.97 -16.18 -37.01
C PHE A 56 39.84 -16.98 -36.39
N PHE A 57 38.81 -16.26 -35.94
CA PHE A 57 37.58 -16.87 -35.46
C PHE A 57 36.38 -16.18 -36.10
N PRO A 58 35.43 -16.91 -36.69
CA PRO A 58 34.18 -16.33 -37.15
C PRO A 58 33.32 -15.92 -35.95
N TYR A 59 32.39 -14.98 -36.16
CA TYR A 59 31.38 -14.55 -35.17
C TYR A 59 30.75 -15.70 -34.39
N SER A 60 30.42 -16.80 -35.08
CA SER A 60 29.80 -17.98 -34.47
C SER A 60 30.66 -18.62 -33.38
N VAL A 61 31.99 -18.56 -33.45
CA VAL A 61 32.88 -19.07 -32.40
C VAL A 61 32.79 -18.19 -31.16
N TYR A 62 32.89 -16.86 -31.32
CA TYR A 62 32.76 -15.91 -30.20
C TYR A 62 31.39 -16.03 -29.53
N SER A 63 30.31 -16.04 -30.32
CA SER A 63 28.94 -16.16 -29.84
C SER A 63 28.70 -17.51 -29.14
N ASN A 64 29.22 -18.62 -29.66
CA ASN A 64 29.11 -19.93 -29.01
C ASN A 64 29.83 -19.97 -27.66
N ILE A 65 31.02 -19.38 -27.56
CA ILE A 65 31.75 -19.32 -26.29
C ILE A 65 30.97 -18.49 -25.26
N LEU A 66 30.43 -17.33 -25.67
CA LEU A 66 29.60 -16.50 -24.79
C LEU A 66 28.29 -17.19 -24.39
N ASN A 67 27.70 -18.04 -25.24
CA ASN A 67 26.46 -18.75 -24.95
C ASN A 67 26.63 -20.03 -24.12
N ASN A 68 27.78 -20.71 -24.22
CA ASN A 68 27.99 -22.02 -23.60
C ASN A 68 28.49 -21.98 -22.15
N HIS A 69 28.87 -20.81 -21.62
CA HIS A 69 29.36 -20.68 -20.24
C HIS A 69 28.39 -19.92 -19.35
N LEU A 70 27.65 -20.66 -18.53
CA LEU A 70 26.78 -20.12 -17.48
C LEU A 70 27.18 -20.58 -16.07
N ILE A 71 28.30 -21.27 -15.86
CA ILE A 71 28.52 -22.01 -14.61
C ILE A 71 29.81 -21.55 -13.91
N ASN A 72 29.63 -20.77 -12.84
CA ASN A 72 30.64 -20.38 -11.84
C ASN A 72 31.86 -19.62 -12.37
N LEU A 73 31.65 -18.35 -12.75
CA LEU A 73 32.72 -17.37 -12.88
C LEU A 73 33.11 -16.86 -11.48
N ASP A 74 34.33 -17.21 -11.02
CA ASP A 74 34.96 -16.55 -9.87
C ASP A 74 35.69 -15.26 -10.31
N LYS A 75 36.27 -14.52 -9.36
CA LYS A 75 37.02 -13.28 -9.66
C LYS A 75 38.18 -13.49 -10.63
N LYS A 76 38.81 -14.68 -10.69
CA LYS A 76 39.91 -14.96 -11.63
C LYS A 76 39.37 -15.11 -13.06
N LYS A 77 38.20 -15.74 -13.22
CA LYS A 77 37.58 -15.93 -14.53
C LYS A 77 37.00 -14.63 -15.12
N LEU A 78 36.68 -13.62 -14.30
CA LEU A 78 36.31 -12.28 -14.79
C LEU A 78 37.44 -11.59 -15.56
N ASN A 79 38.70 -11.77 -15.15
CA ASN A 79 39.84 -11.22 -15.90
C ASN A 79 39.98 -11.91 -17.27
N VAL A 80 39.72 -13.22 -17.34
CA VAL A 80 39.72 -13.97 -18.60
C VAL A 80 38.59 -13.50 -19.53
N LEU A 81 37.42 -13.19 -18.98
CA LEU A 81 36.31 -12.61 -19.75
C LEU A 81 36.67 -11.23 -20.31
N ARG A 82 37.33 -10.36 -19.53
CA ARG A 82 37.79 -9.05 -20.02
C ARG A 82 38.80 -9.18 -21.14
N GLU A 83 39.74 -10.12 -21.01
CA GLU A 83 40.69 -10.42 -22.09
C GLU A 83 39.98 -10.97 -23.33
N PHE A 84 38.98 -11.84 -23.15
CA PHE A 84 38.16 -12.35 -24.25
C PHE A 84 37.42 -11.23 -24.99
N ILE A 85 36.89 -10.24 -24.25
CA ILE A 85 36.24 -9.06 -24.82
C ILE A 85 37.24 -8.23 -25.64
N GLU A 86 38.44 -8.00 -25.12
CA GLU A 86 39.48 -7.29 -25.86
C GLU A 86 39.93 -8.03 -27.12
N VAL A 87 39.93 -9.37 -27.13
CA VAL A 87 40.26 -10.15 -28.33
C VAL A 87 39.27 -9.89 -29.46
N PHE A 88 37.96 -10.04 -29.24
CA PHE A 88 37.00 -9.84 -30.33
C PHE A 88 36.85 -8.36 -30.70
N LYS A 89 36.98 -7.43 -29.74
CA LYS A 89 36.95 -5.98 -29.99
C LYS A 89 38.03 -5.54 -30.98
N ASN A 90 39.21 -6.13 -30.91
CA ASN A 90 40.33 -5.81 -31.79
C ASN A 90 40.33 -6.63 -33.10
N ASP A 91 39.35 -7.51 -33.31
CA ASP A 91 39.25 -8.31 -34.52
C ASP A 91 38.64 -7.49 -35.67
N LYS A 92 39.51 -6.86 -36.47
CA LYS A 92 39.16 -6.03 -37.64
C LYS A 92 38.34 -6.73 -38.72
N ARG A 93 38.14 -8.05 -38.62
CA ARG A 93 37.38 -8.85 -39.59
C ARG A 93 35.91 -8.97 -39.22
N LEU A 94 35.54 -8.67 -37.97
CA LEU A 94 34.15 -8.58 -37.56
C LEU A 94 33.54 -7.29 -38.07
N SER A 95 32.33 -7.38 -38.61
CA SER A 95 31.54 -6.19 -38.95
C SER A 95 31.10 -5.47 -37.67
N SER A 96 30.82 -4.16 -37.78
CA SER A 96 30.32 -3.36 -36.65
C SER A 96 29.01 -3.90 -36.06
N VAL A 97 28.18 -4.56 -36.88
CA VAL A 97 26.96 -5.24 -36.43
C VAL A 97 27.29 -6.49 -35.62
N GLU A 98 28.21 -7.35 -36.10
CA GLU A 98 28.64 -8.53 -35.35
C GLU A 98 29.32 -8.16 -34.02
N LEU A 99 30.13 -7.10 -34.02
CA LEU A 99 30.73 -6.56 -32.78
C LEU A 99 29.67 -6.08 -31.80
N ALA A 100 28.66 -5.34 -32.28
CA ALA A 100 27.56 -4.89 -31.46
C ALA A 100 26.74 -6.05 -30.88
N ASP A 101 26.48 -7.09 -31.68
CA ASP A 101 25.79 -8.30 -31.23
C ASP A 101 26.58 -9.01 -30.11
N LEU A 102 27.91 -9.14 -30.25
CA LEU A 102 28.76 -9.73 -29.21
C LEU A 102 28.74 -8.90 -27.92
N HIS A 103 28.81 -7.57 -28.01
CA HIS A 103 28.71 -6.70 -26.83
C HIS A 103 27.34 -6.79 -26.15
N ASN A 104 26.26 -6.86 -26.93
CA ASN A 104 24.91 -7.09 -26.39
C ASN A 104 24.78 -8.46 -25.70
N LEU A 105 25.41 -9.50 -26.25
CA LEU A 105 25.45 -10.82 -25.65
C LEU A 105 26.24 -10.81 -24.33
N VAL A 106 27.36 -10.08 -24.29
CA VAL A 106 28.15 -9.87 -23.08
C VAL A 106 27.30 -9.20 -21.98
N ILE A 107 26.59 -8.11 -22.31
CA ILE A 107 25.68 -7.45 -21.36
C ILE A 107 24.63 -8.46 -20.87
N THR A 108 23.95 -9.13 -21.78
CA THR A 108 22.82 -10.00 -21.42
C THR A 108 23.23 -11.18 -20.53
N ARG A 109 24.47 -11.66 -20.66
CA ARG A 109 24.95 -12.87 -19.97
C ARG A 109 25.72 -12.61 -18.68
N PHE A 110 26.43 -11.48 -18.57
CA PHE A 110 27.43 -11.28 -17.50
C PHE A 110 27.13 -10.10 -16.57
N THR A 111 26.13 -9.27 -16.86
CA THR A 111 25.80 -8.11 -16.00
C THR A 111 25.43 -8.53 -14.57
N ASN A 112 24.76 -9.68 -14.42
CA ASN A 112 24.38 -10.23 -13.11
C ASN A 112 25.58 -10.66 -12.25
N ILE A 113 26.73 -10.92 -12.87
CA ILE A 113 27.95 -11.37 -12.19
C ILE A 113 28.84 -10.16 -11.87
N ASP A 114 29.04 -9.27 -12.85
CA ASP A 114 29.82 -8.04 -12.69
C ASP A 114 29.27 -6.92 -13.58
N TYR A 115 28.66 -5.92 -12.95
CA TYR A 115 28.10 -4.76 -13.65
C TYR A 115 29.14 -3.94 -14.43
N SER A 116 30.42 -3.99 -14.06
CA SER A 116 31.49 -3.30 -14.79
C SER A 116 31.63 -3.80 -16.23
N VAL A 117 31.28 -5.07 -16.48
CA VAL A 117 31.28 -5.67 -17.82
C VAL A 117 30.23 -5.01 -18.70
N ALA A 118 29.05 -4.72 -18.16
CA ALA A 118 27.99 -4.02 -18.87
C ALA A 118 28.38 -2.57 -19.18
N THR A 119 29.07 -1.91 -18.25
CA THR A 119 29.59 -0.55 -18.43
C THR A 119 30.61 -0.50 -19.58
N MET A 120 31.56 -1.43 -19.57
CA MET A 120 32.57 -1.56 -20.62
C MET A 120 31.94 -1.85 -21.99
N ALA A 121 31.05 -2.84 -22.08
CA ALA A 121 30.38 -3.19 -23.33
C ALA A 121 29.49 -2.04 -23.85
N SER A 122 28.80 -1.32 -22.96
CA SER A 122 27.99 -0.15 -23.33
C SER A 122 28.83 1.02 -23.87
N LEU A 123 30.04 1.23 -23.33
CA LEU A 123 30.97 2.23 -23.84
C LEU A 123 31.45 1.89 -25.25
N GLU A 124 31.75 0.63 -25.53
CA GLU A 124 32.15 0.20 -26.87
C GLU A 124 30.99 0.32 -27.88
N LEU A 125 29.76 -0.03 -27.49
CA LEU A 125 28.57 0.23 -28.33
C LEU A 125 28.41 1.72 -28.65
N LYS A 126 28.63 2.62 -27.67
CA LYS A 126 28.58 4.07 -27.91
C LYS A 126 29.65 4.55 -28.89
N LYS A 127 30.86 3.99 -28.84
CA LYS A 127 31.92 4.28 -29.82
C LYS A 127 31.53 3.81 -31.21
N LEU A 128 31.03 2.58 -31.34
CA LEU A 128 30.57 2.04 -32.63
C LEU A 128 29.46 2.92 -33.25
N VAL A 129 28.52 3.40 -32.44
CA VAL A 129 27.48 4.34 -32.90
C VAL A 129 28.11 5.64 -33.40
N LYS A 130 29.05 6.23 -32.65
CA LYS A 130 29.71 7.49 -33.00
C LYS A 130 30.53 7.37 -34.29
N ASP A 131 31.25 6.26 -34.45
CA ASP A 131 32.10 6.01 -35.62
C ASP A 131 31.28 5.75 -36.90
N HIS A 132 29.97 5.49 -36.75
CA HIS A 132 29.05 5.15 -37.84
C HIS A 132 27.77 6.01 -37.87
N GLU A 133 27.81 7.26 -37.39
CA GLU A 133 26.67 8.19 -37.28
C GLU A 133 25.87 8.43 -38.58
N ASN A 134 26.44 8.15 -39.75
CA ASN A 134 25.77 8.29 -41.06
C ASN A 134 25.26 6.96 -41.65
N HIS A 135 25.33 5.85 -40.91
CA HIS A 135 25.00 4.52 -41.44
C HIS A 135 23.54 4.15 -41.21
N THR A 136 22.89 3.56 -42.23
CA THR A 136 21.49 3.09 -42.17
C THR A 136 21.20 2.04 -41.09
N ASN A 137 22.23 1.43 -40.49
CA ASN A 137 22.13 0.33 -39.53
C ASN A 137 22.46 0.75 -38.08
N LEU A 138 22.50 2.05 -37.78
CA LEU A 138 22.84 2.60 -36.46
C LEU A 138 22.12 1.93 -35.28
N ARG A 139 20.85 1.53 -35.46
CA ARG A 139 20.09 0.86 -34.39
C ARG A 139 20.72 -0.46 -33.95
N LEU A 140 21.24 -1.24 -34.91
CA LEU A 140 21.87 -2.54 -34.65
C LEU A 140 23.16 -2.39 -33.83
N MET A 141 23.73 -1.19 -33.81
CA MET A 141 24.95 -0.87 -33.04
C MET A 141 24.67 -0.30 -31.64
N LYS A 142 23.40 -0.05 -31.30
CA LYS A 142 22.97 0.37 -29.96
C LYS A 142 22.67 -0.84 -29.06
N PRO A 143 22.61 -0.65 -27.73
CA PRO A 143 22.06 -1.66 -26.83
C PRO A 143 20.68 -2.17 -27.29
N THR A 144 20.50 -3.48 -27.29
CA THR A 144 19.18 -4.10 -27.53
C THR A 144 18.27 -3.89 -26.32
N LEU A 145 16.95 -4.03 -26.51
CA LEU A 145 16.00 -3.97 -25.39
C LEU A 145 16.35 -4.97 -24.27
N ARG A 146 16.77 -6.19 -24.63
CA ARG A 146 17.16 -7.21 -23.63
C ARG A 146 18.39 -6.77 -22.84
N SER A 147 19.41 -6.24 -23.53
CA SER A 147 20.60 -5.70 -22.87
C SER A 147 20.25 -4.56 -21.90
N LEU A 148 19.37 -3.65 -22.31
CA LEU A 148 18.94 -2.53 -21.47
C LEU A 148 18.17 -2.99 -20.22
N ILE A 149 17.31 -4.01 -20.35
CA ILE A 149 16.63 -4.62 -19.20
C ILE A 149 17.65 -5.21 -18.21
N GLU A 150 18.64 -5.97 -18.69
CA GLU A 150 19.68 -6.54 -17.80
C GLU A 150 20.54 -5.46 -17.16
N ILE A 151 20.86 -4.38 -17.88
CA ILE A 151 21.53 -3.19 -17.33
C ILE A 151 20.71 -2.58 -16.19
N ILE A 152 19.42 -2.33 -16.39
CA ILE A 152 18.56 -1.74 -15.35
C ILE A 152 18.43 -2.69 -14.15
N LYS A 153 18.29 -4.00 -14.41
CA LYS A 153 18.06 -5.02 -13.38
C LYS A 153 19.16 -5.03 -12.33
N TYR A 154 20.41 -5.06 -12.80
CA TYR A 154 21.58 -5.13 -11.94
C TYR A 154 22.30 -3.80 -11.77
N ASN A 155 21.67 -2.68 -12.16
CA ASN A 155 22.26 -1.36 -11.96
C ASN A 155 22.49 -1.10 -10.47
N PRO A 156 23.73 -0.78 -10.06
CA PRO A 156 24.01 -0.42 -8.68
C PRO A 156 23.53 0.99 -8.34
N GLY A 157 23.28 1.86 -9.33
CA GLY A 157 22.82 3.24 -9.10
C GLY A 157 23.91 4.26 -8.78
N ARG A 158 25.20 3.91 -8.93
CA ARG A 158 26.33 4.79 -8.54
C ARG A 158 26.51 6.03 -9.43
N VAL A 159 26.29 5.87 -10.73
CA VAL A 159 26.58 6.91 -11.74
C VAL A 159 25.29 7.49 -12.30
N SER A 160 24.31 6.63 -12.57
CA SER A 160 22.98 7.01 -13.03
C SER A 160 21.97 6.07 -12.40
N SER A 161 20.86 6.64 -11.96
CA SER A 161 19.74 5.83 -11.46
C SER A 161 19.16 4.98 -12.59
N SER A 162 18.53 3.87 -12.22
CA SER A 162 17.80 3.00 -13.15
C SER A 162 16.72 3.78 -13.94
N TRP A 163 16.09 4.76 -13.29
CA TRP A 163 15.18 5.70 -13.94
C TRP A 163 15.86 6.56 -15.02
N GLU A 164 17.05 7.09 -14.74
CA GLU A 164 17.78 7.90 -15.72
C GLU A 164 18.15 7.11 -16.96
N ILE A 165 18.62 5.87 -16.77
CA ILE A 165 18.92 4.95 -17.87
C ILE A 165 17.66 4.72 -18.72
N PHE A 166 16.54 4.38 -18.08
CA PHE A 166 15.25 4.23 -18.76
C PHE A 166 14.86 5.50 -19.55
N SER A 167 14.87 6.66 -18.89
CA SER A 167 14.41 7.92 -19.48
C SER A 167 15.27 8.41 -20.66
N LYS A 168 16.56 8.05 -20.68
CA LYS A 168 17.50 8.47 -21.72
C LYS A 168 17.56 7.48 -22.88
N GLU A 169 17.61 6.18 -22.56
CA GLU A 169 17.96 5.14 -23.53
C GLU A 169 16.74 4.36 -24.04
N ILE A 170 15.62 4.35 -23.30
CA ILE A 170 14.40 3.61 -23.68
C ILE A 170 13.26 4.57 -24.02
N ASP A 171 12.98 5.51 -23.13
CA ASP A 171 11.78 6.35 -23.19
C ASP A 171 11.74 7.32 -24.38
N LYS A 172 12.93 7.60 -24.96
CA LYS A 172 13.15 8.51 -26.08
C LYS A 172 13.48 7.81 -27.41
N ASP A 173 13.56 6.47 -27.45
CA ASP A 173 13.89 5.73 -28.67
C ASP A 173 12.65 5.06 -29.24
N ASP A 174 12.07 5.66 -30.30
CA ASP A 174 10.82 5.21 -30.92
C ASP A 174 10.87 3.76 -31.41
N GLN A 175 12.04 3.28 -31.82
CA GLN A 175 12.19 1.89 -32.27
C GLN A 175 12.15 0.91 -31.10
N ILE A 176 12.75 1.27 -29.95
CA ILE A 176 12.62 0.49 -28.72
C ILE A 176 11.18 0.49 -28.22
N LEU A 177 10.50 1.63 -28.27
CA LEU A 177 9.09 1.73 -27.89
C LEU A 177 8.20 0.85 -28.78
N SER A 178 8.48 0.82 -30.09
CA SER A 178 7.79 -0.09 -31.03
C SER A 178 8.08 -1.57 -30.71
N GLU A 179 9.33 -1.92 -30.41
CA GLU A 179 9.69 -3.28 -29.99
C GLU A 179 8.99 -3.69 -28.68
N LEU A 180 8.91 -2.78 -27.71
CA LEU A 180 8.19 -2.97 -26.45
C LEU A 180 6.70 -3.19 -26.66
N ALA A 181 6.07 -2.40 -27.54
CA ALA A 181 4.65 -2.53 -27.86
C ALA A 181 4.31 -3.91 -28.47
N ASN A 182 5.24 -4.47 -29.27
CA ASN A 182 5.08 -5.79 -29.88
C ASN A 182 5.38 -6.95 -28.91
N LYS A 183 6.06 -6.69 -27.78
CA LYS A 183 6.51 -7.70 -26.82
C LYS A 183 5.99 -7.42 -25.41
N ASN A 184 4.66 -7.55 -25.22
CA ASN A 184 3.97 -7.33 -23.95
C ASN A 184 4.68 -7.91 -22.71
N LYS A 185 5.24 -9.13 -22.80
CA LYS A 185 5.95 -9.76 -21.66
C LYS A 185 7.20 -8.99 -21.22
N LEU A 186 8.02 -8.52 -22.17
CA LEU A 186 9.24 -7.76 -21.86
C LEU A 186 8.92 -6.35 -21.37
N GLN A 187 7.88 -5.74 -21.92
CA GLN A 187 7.39 -4.45 -21.43
C GLN A 187 6.94 -4.55 -19.97
N ASN A 188 6.18 -5.59 -19.63
CA ASN A 188 5.74 -5.87 -18.26
C ASN A 188 6.92 -6.10 -17.31
N GLU A 189 7.92 -6.87 -17.72
CA GLU A 189 9.16 -7.10 -16.96
C GLU A 189 9.89 -5.78 -16.68
N LEU A 190 10.08 -4.96 -17.72
CA LEU A 190 10.76 -3.67 -17.60
C LEU A 190 10.01 -2.69 -16.68
N VAL A 191 8.70 -2.52 -16.88
CA VAL A 191 7.90 -1.57 -16.09
C VAL A 191 7.89 -1.97 -14.63
N THR A 192 7.66 -3.25 -14.33
CA THR A 192 7.67 -3.77 -12.95
C THR A 192 9.03 -3.52 -12.31
N LEU A 193 10.11 -3.83 -13.02
CA LEU A 193 11.47 -3.62 -12.54
C LEU A 193 11.76 -2.16 -12.21
N ILE A 194 11.38 -1.21 -13.08
CA ILE A 194 11.64 0.21 -12.81
C ILE A 194 10.80 0.69 -11.62
N ILE A 195 9.55 0.24 -11.50
CA ILE A 195 8.70 0.58 -10.34
C ILE A 195 9.31 0.05 -9.04
N GLU A 196 9.82 -1.19 -9.02
CA GLU A 196 10.55 -1.74 -7.87
C GLU A 196 11.78 -0.90 -7.52
N LYS A 197 12.55 -0.45 -8.52
CA LYS A 197 13.71 0.43 -8.29
C LYS A 197 13.29 1.80 -7.76
N LEU A 198 12.18 2.37 -8.23
CA LEU A 198 11.66 3.66 -7.74
C LEU A 198 11.08 3.55 -6.33
N LEU A 199 10.51 2.40 -5.97
CA LEU A 199 9.89 2.18 -4.67
C LEU A 199 10.88 1.79 -3.58
N TYR A 200 11.86 0.94 -3.92
CA TYR A 200 12.82 0.40 -2.97
C TYR A 200 14.24 0.96 -3.14
N GLY A 201 14.49 1.77 -4.16
CA GLY A 201 15.82 2.30 -4.50
C GLY A 201 16.67 1.36 -5.34
N ASP A 202 17.70 1.92 -5.97
CA ASP A 202 18.82 1.14 -6.51
C ASP A 202 19.71 0.57 -5.39
N PHE A 203 20.64 -0.33 -5.73
CA PHE A 203 21.44 -1.03 -4.72
C PHE A 203 22.20 -0.09 -3.77
N CYS A 204 22.86 0.94 -4.30
CA CYS A 204 23.60 1.88 -3.45
C CYS A 204 22.67 2.75 -2.59
N GLU A 205 21.52 3.14 -3.12
CA GLU A 205 20.53 3.92 -2.36
C GLU A 205 19.95 3.10 -1.19
N LYS A 206 19.79 1.79 -1.37
CA LYS A 206 19.34 0.88 -0.31
C LYS A 206 20.34 0.81 0.86
N GLU A 207 21.64 0.82 0.58
CA GLU A 207 22.68 0.86 1.61
C GLU A 207 22.56 2.14 2.46
N ASP A 208 22.13 3.24 1.84
CA ASP A 208 21.90 4.55 2.48
C ASP A 208 20.50 4.71 3.10
N LYS A 209 19.75 3.62 3.33
CA LYS A 209 18.39 3.61 3.88
C LYS A 209 17.39 4.43 3.05
N PHE A 210 17.35 4.15 1.75
CA PHE A 210 16.40 4.76 0.81
C PHE A 210 14.98 4.91 1.38
N LYS A 211 14.41 6.10 1.15
CA LYS A 211 13.00 6.39 1.37
C LYS A 211 12.41 6.95 0.07
N ILE A 212 11.24 6.45 -0.30
CA ILE A 212 10.50 6.97 -1.44
C ILE A 212 10.12 8.43 -1.21
N ASP A 213 10.23 9.24 -2.26
CA ASP A 213 9.85 10.65 -2.27
C ASP A 213 8.73 10.92 -3.30
N ALA A 214 8.19 12.14 -3.28
CA ALA A 214 7.13 12.54 -4.21
C ALA A 214 7.57 12.46 -5.68
N LYS A 215 8.86 12.69 -5.97
CA LYS A 215 9.41 12.63 -7.33
C LYS A 215 9.37 11.21 -7.89
N ASN A 216 9.76 10.23 -7.08
CA ASN A 216 9.69 8.82 -7.44
C ASN A 216 8.24 8.38 -7.59
N LEU A 217 7.34 8.85 -6.74
CA LEU A 217 5.91 8.55 -6.87
C LEU A 217 5.31 9.08 -8.19
N SER A 218 5.63 10.32 -8.58
CA SER A 218 5.21 10.87 -9.88
C SER A 218 5.80 10.11 -11.07
N ARG A 219 7.03 9.59 -10.95
CA ARG A 219 7.64 8.75 -12.00
C ARG A 219 6.94 7.40 -12.12
N ILE A 220 6.51 6.80 -11.00
CA ILE A 220 5.72 5.57 -10.99
C ILE A 220 4.35 5.83 -11.65
N GLU A 221 3.68 6.93 -11.28
CA GLU A 221 2.42 7.35 -11.92
C GLU A 221 2.58 7.51 -13.44
N TYR A 222 3.66 8.17 -13.89
CA TYR A 222 3.97 8.31 -15.31
C TYR A 222 4.09 6.96 -16.02
N LEU A 223 4.85 6.01 -15.45
CA LEU A 223 5.02 4.68 -16.04
C LEU A 223 3.70 3.93 -16.15
N ILE A 224 2.92 3.98 -15.07
CA ILE A 224 1.62 3.33 -15.00
C ILE A 224 0.68 3.92 -16.06
N HIS A 225 0.62 5.24 -16.19
CA HIS A 225 -0.25 5.89 -17.17
C HIS A 225 0.21 5.62 -18.60
N LYS A 226 1.52 5.77 -18.88
CA LYS A 226 2.10 5.60 -20.22
C LYS A 226 1.89 4.19 -20.77
N TYR A 227 2.08 3.18 -19.93
CA TYR A 227 1.97 1.78 -20.38
C TYR A 227 0.60 1.16 -20.07
N ASN A 228 -0.23 1.80 -19.24
CA ASN A 228 -1.58 1.37 -18.85
C ASN A 228 -1.60 -0.06 -18.23
N ARG A 229 -0.63 -0.38 -17.36
CA ARG A 229 -0.35 -1.77 -16.88
C ARG A 229 -0.34 -1.96 -15.35
N THR A 230 -1.37 -1.52 -14.66
CA THR A 230 -1.46 -1.68 -13.19
C THR A 230 -1.73 -3.12 -12.78
N GLN A 231 -2.45 -3.87 -13.62
CA GLN A 231 -2.78 -5.29 -13.43
C GLN A 231 -1.58 -6.25 -13.49
N VAL A 232 -0.38 -5.74 -13.81
CA VAL A 232 0.85 -6.53 -13.91
C VAL A 232 1.63 -6.55 -12.60
N LEU A 233 1.40 -5.58 -11.72
CA LEU A 233 2.13 -5.46 -10.47
C LEU A 233 1.68 -6.56 -9.50
N SER A 234 2.64 -7.17 -8.81
CA SER A 234 2.35 -8.13 -7.75
C SER A 234 1.55 -7.48 -6.61
N GLU A 235 0.77 -8.28 -5.88
CA GLU A 235 -0.01 -7.79 -4.74
C GLU A 235 0.85 -7.03 -3.72
N ASN A 236 2.04 -7.54 -3.41
CA ASN A 236 2.97 -6.91 -2.47
C ASN A 236 3.43 -5.53 -2.97
N LEU A 237 3.74 -5.42 -4.26
CA LEU A 237 4.18 -4.15 -4.84
C LEU A 237 3.03 -3.13 -4.83
N GLN A 238 1.80 -3.55 -5.12
CA GLN A 238 0.63 -2.69 -5.01
C GLN A 238 0.39 -2.22 -3.56
N LEU A 239 0.53 -3.12 -2.58
CA LEU A 239 0.38 -2.79 -1.16
C LEU A 239 1.40 -1.72 -0.74
N ASP A 240 2.68 -1.93 -1.07
CA ASP A 240 3.76 -1.01 -0.71
C ASP A 240 3.61 0.35 -1.42
N LEU A 241 3.10 0.36 -2.66
CA LEU A 241 2.77 1.61 -3.37
C LEU A 241 1.67 2.40 -2.66
N VAL A 242 0.61 1.74 -2.20
CA VAL A 242 -0.45 2.45 -1.48
C VAL A 242 0.06 2.98 -0.14
N LYS A 243 0.87 2.20 0.59
CA LYS A 243 1.54 2.67 1.81
C LYS A 243 2.41 3.91 1.55
N ALA A 244 3.20 3.90 0.48
CA ALA A 244 3.97 5.06 0.07
C ALA A 244 3.08 6.28 -0.27
N CYS A 245 1.95 6.08 -0.94
CA CYS A 245 0.98 7.15 -1.19
C CYS A 245 0.39 7.73 0.10
N ILE A 246 0.13 6.91 1.12
CA ILE A 246 -0.36 7.36 2.43
C ILE A 246 0.73 8.16 3.14
N ASP A 247 1.94 7.62 3.25
CA ASP A 247 3.08 8.27 3.93
C ASP A 247 3.42 9.63 3.31
N LEU A 248 3.33 9.73 1.98
CA LEU A 248 3.57 10.96 1.22
C LEU A 248 2.32 11.84 1.02
N LYS A 249 1.19 11.52 1.67
CA LYS A 249 -0.09 12.25 1.58
C LYS A 249 -0.56 12.50 0.15
N SER A 250 -0.33 11.52 -0.73
CA SER A 250 -0.54 11.58 -2.18
C SER A 250 -1.61 10.60 -2.67
N ILE A 251 -2.66 10.41 -1.88
CA ILE A 251 -3.79 9.50 -2.16
C ILE A 251 -4.44 9.67 -3.54
N PRO A 252 -4.59 10.88 -4.13
CA PRO A 252 -5.18 11.02 -5.46
C PRO A 252 -4.50 10.17 -6.55
N ILE A 253 -3.20 9.90 -6.38
CA ILE A 253 -2.41 9.07 -7.29
C ILE A 253 -2.89 7.60 -7.28
N ILE A 254 -3.41 7.10 -6.16
CA ILE A 254 -3.95 5.72 -6.08
C ILE A 254 -5.04 5.50 -7.14
N LYS A 255 -5.85 6.53 -7.42
CA LYS A 255 -6.92 6.46 -8.42
C LYS A 255 -6.37 6.32 -9.84
N SER A 256 -5.31 7.06 -10.20
CA SER A 256 -4.67 6.93 -11.51
C SER A 256 -3.93 5.60 -11.65
N MET A 257 -3.46 5.05 -10.52
CA MET A 257 -2.75 3.78 -10.45
C MET A 257 -3.63 2.52 -10.55
N LYS A 258 -4.96 2.64 -10.68
CA LYS A 258 -5.91 1.50 -10.85
C LYS A 258 -5.51 0.27 -10.01
N ILE A 259 -5.21 0.50 -8.72
CA ILE A 259 -4.86 -0.54 -7.75
C ILE A 259 -6.06 -1.49 -7.58
N SER A 260 -5.82 -2.79 -7.36
CA SER A 260 -6.91 -3.74 -7.19
C SER A 260 -7.75 -3.42 -5.94
N SER A 261 -9.06 -3.64 -6.04
CA SER A 261 -9.97 -3.43 -4.90
C SER A 261 -9.62 -4.33 -3.72
N SER A 262 -9.14 -5.55 -3.97
CA SER A 262 -8.66 -6.48 -2.94
C SER A 262 -7.55 -5.88 -2.05
N ILE A 263 -6.60 -5.14 -2.63
CA ILE A 263 -5.51 -4.51 -1.89
C ILE A 263 -6.02 -3.32 -1.10
N LEU A 264 -6.87 -2.49 -1.69
CA LEU A 264 -7.48 -1.36 -0.99
C LEU A 264 -8.35 -1.84 0.19
N GLY A 265 -9.11 -2.93 0.00
CA GLY A 265 -9.89 -3.57 1.05
C GLY A 265 -9.02 -4.08 2.21
N LYS A 266 -7.88 -4.73 1.92
CA LYS A 266 -6.90 -5.14 2.95
C LYS A 266 -6.42 -3.94 3.75
N ILE A 267 -6.05 -2.83 3.10
CA ILE A 267 -5.55 -1.62 3.78
C ILE A 267 -6.62 -0.96 4.65
N LEU A 268 -7.87 -0.91 4.19
CA LEU A 268 -8.97 -0.32 4.95
C LEU A 268 -9.37 -1.16 6.19
N LEU A 269 -9.06 -2.46 6.18
CA LEU A 269 -9.34 -3.36 7.30
C LEU A 269 -8.14 -3.53 8.25
N ASP A 270 -6.93 -3.27 7.76
CA ASP A 270 -5.68 -3.43 8.52
C ASP A 270 -5.51 -2.34 9.59
N ASP A 271 -5.76 -2.71 10.84
CA ASP A 271 -5.62 -1.81 12.00
C ASP A 271 -4.16 -1.42 12.30
N THR A 272 -3.16 -2.04 11.64
CA THR A 272 -1.76 -1.62 11.76
C THR A 272 -1.44 -0.38 10.92
N VAL A 273 -2.28 -0.06 9.93
CA VAL A 273 -2.10 1.13 9.09
C VAL A 273 -2.86 2.30 9.71
N THR A 274 -2.13 3.28 10.23
CA THR A 274 -2.72 4.49 10.82
C THR A 274 -3.20 5.43 9.72
N LEU A 275 -4.51 5.47 9.49
CA LEU A 275 -5.18 6.37 8.55
C LEU A 275 -5.94 7.47 9.30
N SER A 276 -5.78 8.72 8.89
CA SER A 276 -6.73 9.76 9.27
C SER A 276 -8.09 9.53 8.61
N ASP A 277 -9.15 10.12 9.16
CA ASP A 277 -10.51 9.96 8.62
C ASP A 277 -10.64 10.43 7.17
N ASP A 278 -9.90 11.47 6.78
CA ASP A 278 -9.88 11.97 5.40
C ASP A 278 -9.19 11.00 4.44
N GLU A 279 -8.08 10.41 4.86
CA GLU A 279 -7.34 9.42 4.09
C GLU A 279 -8.16 8.14 3.92
N PHE A 280 -8.77 7.67 5.01
CA PHE A 280 -9.66 6.51 5.01
C PHE A 280 -10.83 6.70 4.04
N ILE A 281 -11.56 7.82 4.12
CA ILE A 281 -12.69 8.10 3.24
C ILE A 281 -12.24 8.23 1.78
N SER A 282 -11.08 8.84 1.53
CA SER A 282 -10.55 8.99 0.18
C SER A 282 -10.21 7.64 -0.44
N ILE A 283 -9.53 6.75 0.30
CA ILE A 283 -9.21 5.39 -0.16
C ILE A 283 -10.49 4.58 -0.33
N PHE A 284 -11.42 4.65 0.62
CA PHE A 284 -12.72 3.99 0.52
C PHE A 284 -13.50 4.45 -0.73
N SER A 285 -13.47 5.74 -1.07
CA SER A 285 -14.14 6.26 -2.26
C SER A 285 -13.60 5.63 -3.56
N ILE A 286 -12.29 5.38 -3.62
CA ILE A 286 -11.64 4.72 -4.76
C ILE A 286 -12.04 3.25 -4.78
N TYR A 287 -11.93 2.56 -3.64
CA TYR A 287 -12.35 1.17 -3.48
C TYR A 287 -13.81 0.96 -3.92
N PHE A 288 -14.73 1.81 -3.44
CA PHE A 288 -16.14 1.72 -3.74
C PHE A 288 -16.48 1.98 -5.21
N GLN A 289 -15.74 2.89 -5.87
CA GLN A 289 -15.89 3.12 -7.31
C GLN A 289 -15.48 1.91 -8.14
N LEU A 290 -14.46 1.16 -7.70
CA LEU A 290 -13.98 -0.04 -8.37
C LEU A 290 -14.89 -1.24 -8.09
N GLU A 291 -15.44 -1.34 -6.88
CA GLU A 291 -16.23 -2.48 -6.43
C GLU A 291 -17.59 -2.05 -5.89
N LYS A 292 -18.46 -1.55 -6.78
CA LYS A 292 -19.79 -1.01 -6.43
C LYS A 292 -20.75 -2.02 -5.77
N SER A 293 -20.42 -3.30 -5.80
CA SER A 293 -21.21 -4.39 -5.23
C SER A 293 -20.48 -5.13 -4.11
N PHE A 294 -19.50 -4.50 -3.46
CA PHE A 294 -18.78 -5.15 -2.37
C PHE A 294 -19.72 -5.46 -1.20
N VAL A 295 -19.58 -6.65 -0.61
CA VAL A 295 -20.35 -7.08 0.55
C VAL A 295 -19.36 -7.48 1.64
N ASN A 296 -18.77 -6.48 2.28
CA ASN A 296 -17.89 -6.69 3.43
C ASN A 296 -18.48 -5.94 4.64
N TYR A 297 -19.09 -6.69 5.55
CA TYR A 297 -19.75 -6.15 6.74
C TYR A 297 -18.76 -5.45 7.67
N GLU A 298 -17.57 -6.00 7.88
CA GLU A 298 -16.54 -5.41 8.71
C GLU A 298 -16.12 -4.02 8.20
N LEU A 299 -15.95 -3.90 6.88
CA LEU A 299 -15.64 -2.62 6.25
C LEU A 299 -16.82 -1.64 6.39
N LEU A 300 -18.06 -2.11 6.22
CA LEU A 300 -19.26 -1.27 6.42
C LEU A 300 -19.36 -0.76 7.87
N PHE A 301 -19.01 -1.59 8.85
CA PHE A 301 -18.99 -1.22 10.26
C PHE A 301 -18.01 -0.08 10.55
N LYS A 302 -16.84 -0.07 9.88
CA LYS A 302 -15.83 1.00 10.00
C LYS A 302 -16.20 2.25 9.18
N VAL A 303 -16.79 2.07 7.99
CA VAL A 303 -17.04 3.15 7.02
C VAL A 303 -18.27 3.99 7.38
N LEU A 304 -19.38 3.37 7.78
CA LEU A 304 -20.64 4.09 7.99
C LEU A 304 -20.51 5.21 9.04
N PRO A 305 -19.92 4.99 10.24
CA PRO A 305 -19.75 6.04 11.23
C PRO A 305 -18.89 7.20 10.70
N LYS A 306 -17.79 6.88 10.01
CA LYS A 306 -16.86 7.89 9.46
C LYS A 306 -17.51 8.73 8.36
N LEU A 307 -18.24 8.11 7.44
CA LEU A 307 -18.98 8.83 6.39
C LEU A 307 -20.10 9.69 6.98
N ALA A 308 -20.82 9.18 7.97
CA ALA A 308 -21.88 9.92 8.66
C ALA A 308 -21.33 11.15 9.40
N ALA A 309 -20.23 10.99 10.13
CA ALA A 309 -19.54 12.08 10.84
C ALA A 309 -19.03 13.15 9.85
N ALA A 310 -18.39 12.71 8.77
CA ALA A 310 -17.84 13.61 7.76
C ALA A 310 -18.89 14.39 6.97
N SER A 311 -20.06 13.78 6.76
CA SER A 311 -21.19 14.38 6.06
C SER A 311 -22.05 15.29 6.94
N SER A 312 -21.91 15.19 8.27
CA SER A 312 -22.62 16.01 9.26
C SER A 312 -22.48 17.52 9.02
N GLU A 313 -23.54 18.26 9.35
CA GLU A 313 -23.55 19.73 9.27
C GLU A 313 -22.45 20.37 10.10
N ALA A 314 -22.11 19.76 11.25
CA ALA A 314 -21.10 20.23 12.19
C ALA A 314 -19.64 19.94 11.76
N SER A 315 -19.40 19.26 10.63
CA SER A 315 -18.04 18.95 10.19
C SER A 315 -17.29 20.21 9.73
N THR A 316 -16.03 20.37 10.15
CA THR A 316 -15.14 21.50 9.79
C THR A 316 -14.55 21.39 8.38
N ARG A 317 -15.02 20.41 7.57
CA ARG A 317 -14.50 20.13 6.23
C ARG A 317 -14.94 21.21 5.23
N LYS A 318 -14.12 21.42 4.20
CA LYS A 318 -14.49 22.30 3.07
C LYS A 318 -15.80 21.81 2.42
N SER A 319 -16.67 22.74 2.04
CA SER A 319 -18.01 22.46 1.48
C SER A 319 -18.00 21.41 0.36
N ILE A 320 -17.05 21.53 -0.58
CA ILE A 320 -16.90 20.62 -1.73
C ILE A 320 -16.57 19.18 -1.29
N GLN A 321 -15.74 19.01 -0.26
CA GLN A 321 -15.34 17.68 0.23
C GLN A 321 -16.48 17.02 1.01
N LYS A 322 -17.26 17.82 1.73
CA LYS A 322 -18.46 17.39 2.44
C LYS A 322 -19.54 16.91 1.47
N GLU A 323 -19.80 17.66 0.40
CA GLU A 323 -20.75 17.27 -0.64
C GLU A 323 -20.36 15.93 -1.30
N LYS A 324 -19.08 15.77 -1.68
CA LYS A 324 -18.57 14.51 -2.21
C LYS A 324 -18.75 13.35 -1.24
N THR A 325 -18.50 13.58 0.06
CA THR A 325 -18.66 12.55 1.09
C THR A 325 -20.13 12.19 1.30
N GLN A 326 -21.03 13.17 1.27
CA GLN A 326 -22.47 12.95 1.36
C GLN A 326 -22.99 12.12 0.18
N ILE A 327 -22.49 12.35 -1.04
CA ILE A 327 -22.84 11.55 -2.22
C ILE A 327 -22.47 10.08 -1.98
N ILE A 328 -21.23 9.82 -1.55
CA ILE A 328 -20.76 8.45 -1.26
C ILE A 328 -21.59 7.82 -0.14
N PHE A 329 -21.89 8.57 0.92
CA PHE A 329 -22.73 8.07 2.02
C PHE A 329 -24.11 7.64 1.52
N ASN A 330 -24.78 8.47 0.71
CA ASN A 330 -26.07 8.14 0.11
C ASN A 330 -25.98 6.89 -0.79
N GLU A 331 -24.92 6.77 -1.60
CA GLU A 331 -24.71 5.59 -2.46
C GLU A 331 -24.52 4.31 -1.64
N VAL A 332 -23.78 4.35 -0.52
CA VAL A 332 -23.65 3.22 0.39
C VAL A 332 -24.99 2.86 1.03
N GLN A 333 -25.80 3.84 1.44
CA GLN A 333 -27.14 3.60 1.97
C GLN A 333 -28.06 2.91 0.96
N GLU A 334 -28.05 3.38 -0.30
CA GLU A 334 -28.84 2.77 -1.37
C GLU A 334 -28.34 1.37 -1.72
N MET A 335 -27.03 1.12 -1.65
CA MET A 335 -26.46 -0.22 -1.81
C MET A 335 -26.96 -1.17 -0.72
N ILE A 336 -26.91 -0.76 0.56
CA ILE A 336 -27.40 -1.56 1.70
C ILE A 336 -28.86 -1.97 1.47
N LYS A 337 -29.72 -1.02 1.10
CA LYS A 337 -31.15 -1.28 0.81
C LYS A 337 -31.34 -2.21 -0.39
N LYS A 338 -30.63 -1.95 -1.49
CA LYS A 338 -30.77 -2.72 -2.75
C LYS A 338 -30.35 -4.17 -2.57
N LEU A 339 -29.23 -4.40 -1.90
CA LEU A 339 -28.71 -5.74 -1.60
C LEU A 339 -29.36 -6.37 -0.36
N LYS A 340 -30.18 -5.60 0.37
CA LYS A 340 -30.84 -5.98 1.61
C LYS A 340 -29.86 -6.55 2.65
N LEU A 341 -28.67 -5.94 2.77
CA LEU A 341 -27.61 -6.40 3.68
C LEU A 341 -28.01 -6.29 5.16
N ASP A 342 -28.92 -5.36 5.43
CA ASP A 342 -29.55 -5.09 6.72
C ASP A 342 -30.80 -5.97 6.96
N SER A 343 -31.19 -6.82 6.01
CA SER A 343 -32.31 -7.75 6.16
C SER A 343 -31.85 -9.12 6.66
N GLY A 344 -32.70 -9.78 7.43
CA GLY A 344 -32.45 -11.13 7.94
C GLY A 344 -31.96 -11.18 9.39
N THR A 345 -31.75 -12.40 9.85
CA THR A 345 -31.49 -12.77 11.26
C THR A 345 -30.00 -12.98 11.57
N SER A 346 -29.10 -12.78 10.61
CA SER A 346 -27.67 -12.95 10.84
C SER A 346 -27.15 -11.92 11.85
N TYR A 347 -26.08 -12.29 12.55
CA TYR A 347 -25.39 -11.39 13.49
C TYR A 347 -24.89 -10.12 12.79
N ASP A 348 -24.33 -10.26 11.59
CA ASP A 348 -23.79 -9.13 10.83
C ASP A 348 -24.88 -8.15 10.38
N SER A 349 -26.02 -8.65 9.89
CA SER A 349 -27.16 -7.81 9.54
C SER A 349 -27.74 -7.11 10.77
N ALA A 350 -27.80 -7.79 11.92
CA ALA A 350 -28.25 -7.17 13.17
C ALA A 350 -27.31 -6.07 13.66
N THR A 351 -26.00 -6.29 13.56
CA THR A 351 -24.97 -5.32 13.92
C THR A 351 -24.99 -4.12 12.95
N LEU A 352 -25.17 -4.38 11.65
CA LEU A 352 -25.30 -3.34 10.63
C LEU A 352 -26.46 -2.39 10.94
N ARG A 353 -27.63 -2.94 11.33
CA ARG A 353 -28.80 -2.14 11.72
C ARG A 353 -28.50 -1.20 12.89
N GLN A 354 -27.81 -1.69 13.92
CA GLN A 354 -27.42 -0.88 15.08
C GLN A 354 -26.44 0.22 14.67
N ILE A 355 -25.38 -0.12 13.95
CA ILE A 355 -24.38 0.84 13.47
C ILE A 355 -25.02 1.89 12.57
N TYR A 356 -25.99 1.51 11.74
CA TYR A 356 -26.64 2.42 10.82
C TYR A 356 -27.53 3.44 11.55
N ILE A 357 -28.36 2.99 12.51
CA ILE A 357 -29.15 3.87 13.39
C ILE A 357 -28.21 4.81 14.14
N HIS A 358 -27.17 4.28 14.78
CA HIS A 358 -26.20 5.05 15.56
C HIS A 358 -25.49 6.10 14.69
N SER A 359 -24.98 5.72 13.52
CA SER A 359 -24.27 6.62 12.61
C SER A 359 -25.15 7.80 12.17
N LEU A 360 -26.43 7.55 11.86
CA LEU A 360 -27.37 8.62 11.50
C LEU A 360 -27.72 9.50 12.70
N GLY A 361 -28.02 8.88 13.84
CA GLY A 361 -28.49 9.57 15.04
C GLY A 361 -27.41 10.43 15.70
N ILE A 362 -26.22 9.86 15.92
CA ILE A 362 -25.14 10.45 16.69
C ILE A 362 -24.12 11.13 15.77
N GLU A 363 -23.53 10.40 14.82
CA GLU A 363 -22.45 10.95 13.98
C GLU A 363 -22.94 12.00 12.98
N ASN A 364 -24.06 11.75 12.29
CA ASN A 364 -24.69 12.73 11.38
C ASN A 364 -25.59 13.74 12.12
N ASN A 365 -25.80 13.56 13.44
CA ASN A 365 -26.70 14.39 14.26
C ASN A 365 -28.15 14.48 13.75
N ASN A 366 -28.68 13.40 13.16
CA ASN A 366 -30.00 13.38 12.55
C ASN A 366 -30.96 12.39 13.25
N LEU A 367 -31.55 12.84 14.36
CA LEU A 367 -32.52 12.05 15.13
C LEU A 367 -33.71 11.58 14.28
N LYS A 368 -34.24 12.46 13.41
CA LYS A 368 -35.44 12.15 12.61
C LYS A 368 -35.19 10.97 11.67
N LYS A 369 -34.11 11.02 10.88
CA LYS A 369 -33.74 9.91 9.98
C LYS A 369 -33.42 8.63 10.75
N SER A 370 -32.74 8.75 11.90
CA SER A 370 -32.46 7.61 12.78
C SER A 370 -33.76 6.92 13.24
N LEU A 371 -34.78 7.70 13.59
CA LEU A 371 -36.10 7.17 13.99
C LEU A 371 -36.87 6.55 12.83
N GLU A 372 -36.87 7.17 11.67
CA GLU A 372 -37.49 6.61 10.46
C GLU A 372 -36.92 5.22 10.14
N ILE A 373 -35.59 5.06 10.19
CA ILE A 373 -34.91 3.78 9.98
C ILE A 373 -35.21 2.79 11.11
N PHE A 374 -35.20 3.24 12.37
CA PHE A 374 -35.55 2.40 13.51
C PHE A 374 -36.97 1.82 13.39
N HIS A 375 -37.98 2.67 13.09
CA HIS A 375 -39.36 2.22 12.91
C HIS A 375 -39.51 1.28 11.72
N HIS A 376 -38.77 1.53 10.63
CA HIS A 376 -38.73 0.60 9.50
C HIS A 376 -38.25 -0.79 9.92
N TYR A 377 -37.17 -0.89 10.70
CA TYR A 377 -36.68 -2.18 11.19
C TYR A 377 -37.60 -2.81 12.22
N GLN A 378 -38.22 -2.03 13.10
CA GLN A 378 -39.21 -2.52 14.05
C GLN A 378 -40.42 -3.17 13.34
N ALA A 379 -40.87 -2.58 12.23
CA ALA A 379 -42.01 -3.09 11.46
C ALA A 379 -41.66 -4.31 10.59
N THR A 380 -40.40 -4.45 10.17
CA THR A 380 -39.98 -5.46 9.19
C THR A 380 -39.19 -6.62 9.78
N GLN A 381 -38.62 -6.48 10.98
CA GLN A 381 -37.73 -7.47 11.60
C GLN A 381 -38.13 -7.71 13.06
N ASN A 382 -38.53 -8.95 13.38
CA ASN A 382 -38.89 -9.33 14.75
C ASN A 382 -37.67 -9.77 15.60
N SER A 383 -36.52 -9.99 14.97
CA SER A 383 -35.31 -10.46 15.64
C SER A 383 -34.42 -9.30 16.12
N ASN A 384 -33.80 -9.44 17.28
CA ASN A 384 -32.87 -8.47 17.88
C ASN A 384 -33.47 -7.07 18.16
N LEU A 385 -34.79 -6.98 18.35
CA LEU A 385 -35.49 -5.73 18.70
C LEU A 385 -34.91 -5.08 19.96
N SER A 386 -34.55 -5.87 20.97
CA SER A 386 -33.95 -5.39 22.20
C SER A 386 -32.65 -4.60 21.95
N GLN A 387 -31.80 -5.06 21.02
CA GLN A 387 -30.55 -4.36 20.69
C GLN A 387 -30.82 -3.06 19.91
N LEU A 388 -31.83 -3.05 19.04
CA LEU A 388 -32.25 -1.84 18.33
C LEU A 388 -32.80 -0.79 19.30
N HIS A 389 -33.62 -1.22 20.27
CA HIS A 389 -34.12 -0.41 21.37
C HIS A 389 -32.99 0.21 22.20
N LEU A 390 -32.01 -0.59 22.61
CA LEU A 390 -30.82 -0.09 23.31
C LEU A 390 -30.07 0.96 22.47
N THR A 391 -29.91 0.72 21.17
CA THR A 391 -29.21 1.64 20.26
C THR A 391 -29.95 2.97 20.11
N ILE A 392 -31.26 2.95 19.84
CA ILE A 392 -32.03 4.18 19.68
C ILE A 392 -32.16 4.94 21.02
N SER A 393 -32.19 4.23 22.15
CA SER A 393 -32.14 4.83 23.49
C SER A 393 -30.84 5.64 23.69
N LEU A 394 -29.70 5.13 23.23
CA LEU A 394 -28.43 5.89 23.22
C LEU A 394 -28.52 7.15 22.36
N VAL A 395 -29.15 7.06 21.18
CA VAL A 395 -29.37 8.22 20.29
C VAL A 395 -30.23 9.27 20.98
N PHE A 396 -31.30 8.89 21.68
CA PHE A 396 -32.12 9.81 22.46
C PHE A 396 -31.35 10.47 23.60
N CYS A 397 -30.53 9.70 24.33
CA CYS A 397 -29.66 10.23 25.38
C CYS A 397 -28.69 11.29 24.84
N TYR A 398 -28.05 11.01 23.70
CA TYR A 398 -27.16 11.96 23.02
C TYR A 398 -27.88 13.25 22.61
N HIS A 399 -29.06 13.13 21.96
CA HIS A 399 -29.85 14.29 21.55
C HIS A 399 -30.42 15.08 22.74
N SER A 400 -30.73 14.41 23.85
CA SER A 400 -31.10 15.06 25.10
C SER A 400 -29.97 15.94 25.61
N CYS A 401 -28.73 15.45 25.59
CA CYS A 401 -27.57 16.26 25.97
C CYS A 401 -27.42 17.46 25.03
N LEU A 402 -27.47 17.26 23.71
CA LEU A 402 -27.33 18.36 22.75
C LEU A 402 -28.40 19.45 22.89
N LYS A 403 -29.65 19.06 23.15
CA LYS A 403 -30.80 19.98 23.20
C LYS A 403 -31.17 20.44 24.61
N LYS A 404 -30.55 19.86 25.64
CA LYS A 404 -30.93 19.98 27.06
C LYS A 404 -32.42 19.71 27.29
N ASP A 405 -32.94 18.65 26.64
CA ASP A 405 -34.36 18.28 26.67
C ASP A 405 -34.57 16.99 27.46
N ILE A 406 -35.22 17.13 28.62
CA ILE A 406 -35.55 16.04 29.55
C ILE A 406 -36.59 15.08 28.95
N HIS A 407 -37.46 15.53 28.05
CA HIS A 407 -38.47 14.67 27.43
C HIS A 407 -37.83 13.57 26.58
N LEU A 408 -36.68 13.85 25.96
CA LEU A 408 -35.92 12.86 25.20
C LEU A 408 -35.32 11.78 26.10
N ILE A 409 -34.98 12.08 27.35
CA ILE A 409 -34.52 11.08 28.33
C ILE A 409 -35.66 10.14 28.68
N LYS A 410 -36.85 10.68 28.97
CA LYS A 410 -38.04 9.88 29.27
C LYS A 410 -38.42 8.97 28.09
N ALA A 411 -38.28 9.47 26.86
CA ALA A 411 -38.44 8.65 25.66
C ALA A 411 -37.38 7.53 25.58
N ALA A 412 -36.12 7.82 25.93
CA ALA A 412 -35.05 6.84 25.98
C ALA A 412 -35.32 5.72 27.00
N GLU A 413 -35.87 6.06 28.17
CA GLU A 413 -36.26 5.10 29.21
C GLU A 413 -37.39 4.19 28.77
N ALA A 414 -38.43 4.77 28.15
CA ALA A 414 -39.58 4.02 27.68
C ALA A 414 -39.23 2.99 26.59
N LEU A 415 -38.09 3.16 25.93
CA LEU A 415 -37.60 2.24 24.90
C LEU A 415 -36.81 1.06 25.48
N LEU A 416 -36.39 1.11 26.75
CA LEU A 416 -35.56 0.05 27.32
C LEU A 416 -36.36 -1.25 27.51
N PRO A 417 -35.81 -2.40 27.07
CA PRO A 417 -36.40 -3.68 27.43
C PRO A 417 -36.18 -3.93 28.93
N GLY A 418 -37.25 -4.23 29.67
CA GLY A 418 -37.26 -4.28 31.14
C GLY A 418 -36.25 -5.25 31.78
N ASP A 419 -35.72 -6.21 31.04
CA ASP A 419 -34.86 -7.27 31.57
C ASP A 419 -33.36 -7.12 31.22
N ILE A 420 -32.98 -6.21 30.31
CA ILE A 420 -31.59 -6.14 29.80
C ILE A 420 -31.17 -4.69 29.54
N MET A 421 -30.25 -4.16 30.35
CA MET A 421 -29.58 -2.88 30.10
C MET A 421 -28.08 -3.11 29.88
N SER A 422 -27.55 -2.62 28.76
CA SER A 422 -26.11 -2.70 28.50
C SER A 422 -25.34 -1.69 29.36
N ILE A 423 -24.07 -1.98 29.68
CA ILE A 423 -23.20 -1.04 30.41
C ILE A 423 -23.17 0.33 29.72
N LYS A 424 -23.09 0.36 28.39
CA LYS A 424 -23.11 1.61 27.61
C LYS A 424 -24.40 2.40 27.81
N ASN A 425 -25.55 1.73 27.90
CA ASN A 425 -26.82 2.40 28.19
C ASN A 425 -26.84 2.97 29.60
N ILE A 426 -26.34 2.23 30.60
CA ILE A 426 -26.25 2.72 31.98
C ILE A 426 -25.35 3.95 32.06
N GLN A 427 -24.16 3.91 31.44
CA GLN A 427 -23.27 5.08 31.32
C GLN A 427 -23.97 6.27 30.66
N ALA A 428 -24.67 6.02 29.55
CA ALA A 428 -25.42 7.05 28.85
C ALA A 428 -26.48 7.71 29.73
N PHE A 429 -27.24 6.95 30.54
CA PHE A 429 -28.22 7.52 31.46
C PHE A 429 -27.56 8.32 32.58
N ILE A 430 -26.51 7.78 33.22
CA ILE A 430 -25.73 8.49 34.24
C ILE A 430 -25.27 9.85 33.70
N LEU A 431 -24.66 9.86 32.51
CA LEU A 431 -24.16 11.08 31.87
C LEU A 431 -25.30 12.03 31.49
N THR A 432 -26.39 11.51 30.90
CA THR A 432 -27.48 12.35 30.39
C THR A 432 -28.27 13.01 31.53
N TYR A 433 -28.51 12.29 32.63
CA TYR A 433 -29.15 12.86 33.81
C TYR A 433 -28.29 13.92 34.48
N ALA A 434 -26.99 13.66 34.62
CA ALA A 434 -26.06 14.66 35.12
C ALA A 434 -26.03 15.91 34.21
N PHE A 435 -26.04 15.73 32.88
CA PHE A 435 -25.99 16.85 31.93
C PHE A 435 -27.25 17.73 31.94
N ASN A 436 -28.40 17.15 32.26
CA ASN A 436 -29.67 17.84 32.41
C ASN A 436 -29.91 18.35 33.85
N CYS A 437 -28.84 18.57 34.61
CA CYS A 437 -28.86 19.09 35.98
C CYS A 437 -29.68 18.24 36.97
N GLN A 438 -29.63 16.90 36.83
CA GLN A 438 -30.22 15.95 37.78
C GLN A 438 -29.14 14.96 38.28
N PRO A 439 -28.09 15.45 38.96
CA PRO A 439 -26.99 14.61 39.45
C PRO A 439 -27.46 13.55 40.46
N GLU A 440 -28.53 13.81 41.21
CA GLU A 440 -29.07 12.86 42.19
C GLU A 440 -29.59 11.58 41.52
N LYS A 441 -30.28 11.72 40.38
CA LYS A 441 -30.73 10.57 39.59
C LYS A 441 -29.57 9.82 38.94
N SER A 442 -28.55 10.55 38.51
CA SER A 442 -27.31 9.96 38.01
C SER A 442 -26.67 9.05 39.06
N LEU A 443 -26.59 9.53 40.31
CA LEU A 443 -26.10 8.76 41.46
C LEU A 443 -27.02 7.60 41.83
N GLU A 444 -28.34 7.77 41.77
CA GLU A 444 -29.32 6.70 42.01
C GLU A 444 -29.10 5.53 41.03
N ILE A 445 -29.00 5.84 39.74
CA ILE A 445 -28.74 4.85 38.68
C ILE A 445 -27.38 4.18 38.89
N TYR A 446 -26.34 4.94 39.24
CA TYR A 446 -25.04 4.35 39.55
C TYR A 446 -25.15 3.34 40.72
N ASN A 447 -25.77 3.74 41.82
CA ASN A 447 -25.90 2.91 43.02
C ASN A 447 -26.76 1.66 42.79
N SER A 448 -27.75 1.74 41.89
CA SER A 448 -28.60 0.59 41.57
C SER A 448 -27.88 -0.49 40.77
N TYR A 449 -26.87 -0.14 39.96
CA TYR A 449 -26.20 -1.08 39.07
C TYR A 449 -24.77 -1.44 39.46
N ILE A 450 -24.07 -0.62 40.25
CA ILE A 450 -22.63 -0.82 40.53
C ILE A 450 -22.32 -2.15 41.23
N LYS A 451 -23.26 -2.68 42.02
CA LYS A 451 -23.10 -3.96 42.74
C LYS A 451 -23.22 -5.19 41.83
N ASP A 452 -23.93 -5.06 40.72
CA ASP A 452 -24.25 -6.16 39.81
C ASP A 452 -23.25 -6.26 38.64
N ILE A 453 -22.29 -5.34 38.59
CA ILE A 453 -21.35 -5.19 37.47
C ILE A 453 -19.97 -5.68 37.87
N SER A 454 -19.29 -6.36 36.94
CA SER A 454 -17.95 -6.89 37.17
C SER A 454 -16.93 -5.79 37.46
N THR A 455 -16.13 -6.01 38.50
CA THR A 455 -14.95 -5.23 38.86
C THR A 455 -13.68 -5.72 38.19
N GLU A 456 -13.74 -6.85 37.47
CA GLU A 456 -12.59 -7.42 36.77
C GLU A 456 -12.26 -6.62 35.51
N ASN A 457 -10.96 -6.37 35.30
CA ASN A 457 -10.48 -5.65 34.13
C ASN A 457 -10.62 -6.50 32.87
N ASN A 458 -11.13 -5.90 31.80
CA ASN A 458 -11.15 -6.54 30.49
C ASN A 458 -9.71 -6.74 29.97
N GLU A 459 -9.39 -7.92 29.45
CA GLU A 459 -8.05 -8.26 28.92
C GLU A 459 -7.56 -7.28 27.85
N GLN A 460 -8.46 -6.81 26.98
CA GLN A 460 -8.13 -5.93 25.86
C GLN A 460 -7.90 -4.48 26.27
N TYR A 461 -8.72 -3.96 27.19
CA TYR A 461 -8.75 -2.54 27.55
C TYR A 461 -8.11 -2.22 28.89
N GLN A 462 -7.85 -3.24 29.71
CA GLN A 462 -7.28 -3.11 31.06
C GLN A 462 -8.10 -2.17 31.97
N VAL A 463 -9.42 -2.14 31.76
CA VAL A 463 -10.40 -1.36 32.53
C VAL A 463 -11.64 -2.22 32.77
N SER A 464 -12.19 -2.17 33.97
CA SER A 464 -13.40 -2.89 34.34
C SER A 464 -14.68 -2.12 33.98
N PRO A 465 -15.79 -2.82 33.72
CA PRO A 465 -17.11 -2.20 33.59
C PRO A 465 -17.51 -1.29 34.76
N ALA A 466 -17.19 -1.69 35.99
CA ALA A 466 -17.46 -0.88 37.19
C ALA A 466 -16.62 0.41 37.22
N ALA A 467 -15.37 0.35 36.75
CA ALA A 467 -14.54 1.54 36.60
C ALA A 467 -15.08 2.49 35.54
N LEU A 468 -15.62 1.97 34.42
CA LEU A 468 -16.26 2.77 33.37
C LEU A 468 -17.52 3.50 33.88
N LEU A 469 -18.35 2.85 34.70
CA LEU A 469 -19.50 3.52 35.34
C LEU A 469 -19.04 4.63 36.29
N THR A 470 -18.00 4.36 37.06
CA THR A 470 -17.44 5.31 38.02
C THR A 470 -16.86 6.53 37.30
N GLU A 471 -16.15 6.29 36.19
CA GLU A 471 -15.66 7.35 35.29
C GLU A 471 -16.82 8.23 34.77
N SER A 472 -17.93 7.61 34.33
CA SER A 472 -19.12 8.34 33.88
C SER A 472 -19.77 9.18 34.98
N LEU A 473 -19.86 8.66 36.20
CA LEU A 473 -20.40 9.40 37.35
C LEU A 473 -19.53 10.61 37.69
N ILE A 474 -18.21 10.41 37.78
CA ILE A 474 -17.24 11.49 38.03
C ILE A 474 -17.37 12.57 36.96
N LEU A 475 -17.44 12.19 35.68
CA LEU A 475 -17.60 13.14 34.58
C LEU A 475 -18.89 13.96 34.72
N GLY A 476 -20.00 13.32 35.12
CA GLY A 476 -21.27 13.99 35.37
C GLY A 476 -21.23 15.01 36.51
N TYR A 477 -20.55 14.69 37.63
CA TYR A 477 -20.39 15.63 38.74
C TYR A 477 -19.43 16.78 38.44
N LEU A 478 -18.34 16.50 37.71
CA LEU A 478 -17.45 17.56 37.21
C LEU A 478 -18.19 18.54 36.29
N TYR A 479 -19.08 18.06 35.43
CA TYR A 479 -19.93 18.93 34.60
C TYR A 479 -20.84 19.83 35.44
N ASN A 480 -21.34 19.33 36.58
CA ASN A 480 -22.16 20.10 37.51
C ASN A 480 -21.34 21.00 38.47
N LEU A 481 -20.03 21.13 38.23
CA LEU A 481 -19.08 21.91 39.04
C LEU A 481 -18.91 21.40 40.48
N ASP A 482 -19.35 20.17 40.76
CA ASP A 482 -19.21 19.55 42.08
C ASP A 482 -17.93 18.71 42.12
N ARG A 483 -16.81 19.43 42.21
CA ARG A 483 -15.47 18.84 42.23
C ARG A 483 -15.21 18.03 43.50
N GLU A 484 -15.72 18.48 44.64
CA GLU A 484 -15.52 17.82 45.93
C GLU A 484 -16.18 16.45 45.94
N PHE A 485 -17.43 16.36 45.45
CA PHE A 485 -18.11 15.08 45.35
C PHE A 485 -17.44 14.15 44.32
N ALA A 486 -16.96 14.70 43.20
CA ALA A 486 -16.20 13.91 42.23
C ALA A 486 -14.94 13.27 42.85
N TYR A 487 -14.19 14.00 43.69
CA TYR A 487 -13.06 13.43 44.44
C TYR A 487 -13.51 12.38 45.44
N LEU A 488 -14.59 12.64 46.18
CA LEU A 488 -15.14 11.68 47.14
C LEU A 488 -15.51 10.35 46.47
N VAL A 489 -16.15 10.41 45.29
CA VAL A 489 -16.47 9.23 44.49
C VAL A 489 -15.21 8.50 44.05
N ASN A 490 -14.20 9.22 43.56
CA ASN A 490 -12.92 8.63 43.15
C ASN A 490 -12.21 7.93 44.32
N ASP A 491 -12.10 8.59 45.47
CA ASP A 491 -11.40 8.07 46.64
C ASP A 491 -12.15 6.86 47.24
N GLY A 492 -13.49 6.92 47.26
CA GLY A 492 -14.34 5.80 47.62
C GLY A 492 -14.16 4.61 46.67
N ALA A 493 -14.08 4.85 45.37
CA ALA A 493 -13.89 3.79 44.37
C ALA A 493 -12.50 3.14 44.44
N LEU A 494 -11.45 3.92 44.73
CA LEU A 494 -10.09 3.41 44.97
C LEU A 494 -10.01 2.59 46.26
N THR A 495 -10.62 3.09 47.34
CA THR A 495 -10.63 2.42 48.65
C THR A 495 -11.36 1.08 48.59
N ASN A 496 -12.48 1.04 47.86
CA ASN A 496 -13.29 -0.16 47.67
C ASN A 496 -12.83 -1.04 46.52
N LYS A 497 -11.69 -0.73 45.87
CA LYS A 497 -11.14 -1.52 44.76
C LYS A 497 -12.10 -1.70 43.57
N ILE A 498 -12.95 -0.70 43.33
CA ILE A 498 -13.85 -0.65 42.16
C ILE A 498 -13.04 -0.21 40.93
N VAL A 499 -12.11 0.73 41.12
CA VAL A 499 -11.17 1.19 40.10
C VAL A 499 -9.79 0.65 40.44
N GLU A 500 -9.31 -0.30 39.65
CA GLU A 500 -7.98 -0.89 39.81
C GLU A 500 -7.17 -0.83 38.52
N GLY A 501 -5.85 -0.74 38.67
CA GLY A 501 -4.89 -0.76 37.57
C GLY A 501 -4.51 0.63 37.04
N PRO A 502 -3.30 0.75 36.45
CA PRO A 502 -2.75 2.04 36.04
C PRO A 502 -3.57 2.71 34.93
N THR A 503 -4.16 1.93 34.02
CA THR A 503 -4.96 2.45 32.90
C THR A 503 -6.22 3.15 33.39
N ALA A 504 -7.04 2.48 34.20
CA ALA A 504 -8.28 3.04 34.74
C ALA A 504 -8.02 4.29 35.59
N ILE A 505 -7.01 4.25 36.46
CA ILE A 505 -6.61 5.40 37.29
C ILE A 505 -6.15 6.57 36.42
N ASN A 506 -5.36 6.32 35.38
CA ASN A 506 -4.88 7.39 34.49
C ASN A 506 -6.01 8.01 33.66
N ARG A 507 -7.06 7.25 33.30
CA ARG A 507 -8.24 7.80 32.62
C ARG A 507 -8.97 8.82 33.50
N ILE A 508 -9.27 8.45 34.74
CA ILE A 508 -9.95 9.35 35.69
C ILE A 508 -9.08 10.57 36.01
N LYS A 509 -7.76 10.39 36.20
CA LYS A 509 -6.82 11.52 36.39
C LYS A 509 -6.82 12.49 35.22
N LYS A 510 -6.94 12.00 33.97
CA LYS A 510 -7.05 12.86 32.79
C LYS A 510 -8.33 13.70 32.82
N LEU A 511 -9.44 13.17 33.35
CA LEU A 511 -10.68 13.95 33.51
C LEU A 511 -10.51 15.08 34.52
N PHE A 512 -9.93 14.79 35.70
CA PHE A 512 -9.66 15.84 36.70
C PHE A 512 -8.68 16.89 36.18
N LYS A 513 -7.66 16.47 35.42
CA LYS A 513 -6.73 17.40 34.77
C LYS A 513 -7.45 18.26 33.73
N LEU A 514 -8.24 17.66 32.84
CA LEU A 514 -9.03 18.38 31.83
C LEU A 514 -9.96 19.41 32.47
N TYR A 515 -10.61 19.05 33.57
CA TYR A 515 -11.43 19.97 34.35
C TYR A 515 -10.58 21.10 34.97
N GLY A 516 -9.48 20.77 35.64
CA GLY A 516 -8.62 21.76 36.31
C GLY A 516 -7.94 22.74 35.35
N ASP A 517 -7.56 22.27 34.16
CA ASP A 517 -6.99 23.11 33.09
C ASP A 517 -8.06 24.05 32.47
N ALA A 518 -9.34 23.69 32.55
CA ALA A 518 -10.46 24.43 31.99
C ALA A 518 -11.21 25.31 33.00
N PHE A 519 -11.05 25.06 34.29
CA PHE A 519 -11.76 25.75 35.36
C PHE A 519 -11.06 27.06 35.72
N GLU A 520 -11.69 28.17 35.37
CA GLU A 520 -11.31 29.52 35.80
C GLU A 520 -12.39 30.02 36.79
N GLU A 521 -12.01 30.49 37.98
CA GLU A 521 -12.97 30.94 39.01
C GLU A 521 -13.89 32.08 38.51
N GLU A 522 -13.42 32.87 37.55
CA GLU A 522 -14.17 33.98 36.95
C GLU A 522 -15.15 33.54 35.85
N ASP A 523 -14.96 32.35 35.26
CA ASP A 523 -15.81 31.82 34.17
C ASP A 523 -15.93 30.28 34.23
N PRO A 524 -16.80 29.75 35.11
CA PRO A 524 -16.99 28.32 35.26
C PRO A 524 -17.72 27.68 34.05
N GLU A 525 -18.29 28.47 33.14
CA GLU A 525 -19.01 27.95 31.97
C GLU A 525 -18.05 27.37 30.92
N LYS A 526 -16.81 27.88 30.82
CA LYS A 526 -15.77 27.27 29.97
C LYS A 526 -15.47 25.82 30.36
N ALA A 527 -15.41 25.54 31.66
CA ALA A 527 -15.22 24.17 32.16
C ALA A 527 -16.40 23.27 31.75
N LYS A 528 -17.63 23.76 31.85
CA LYS A 528 -18.82 23.02 31.40
C LYS A 528 -18.80 22.73 29.91
N GLU A 529 -18.37 23.69 29.08
CA GLU A 529 -18.28 23.50 27.64
C GLU A 529 -17.29 22.40 27.27
N ILE A 530 -16.06 22.46 27.83
CA ILE A 530 -15.01 21.48 27.57
C ILE A 530 -15.39 20.09 28.07
N ILE A 531 -15.94 19.99 29.29
CA ILE A 531 -16.41 18.73 29.85
C ILE A 531 -17.63 18.20 29.10
N GLY A 532 -18.53 19.08 28.66
CA GLY A 532 -19.67 18.72 27.81
C GLY A 532 -19.24 18.08 26.49
N LEU A 533 -18.19 18.60 25.85
CA LEU A 533 -17.61 17.99 24.65
C LEU A 533 -16.99 16.61 24.96
N ALA A 534 -16.29 16.47 26.09
CA ALA A 534 -15.74 15.18 26.53
C ALA A 534 -16.86 14.16 26.83
N LEU A 535 -17.99 14.60 27.37
CA LEU A 535 -19.16 13.77 27.62
C LEU A 535 -19.80 13.29 26.32
N LEU A 536 -20.05 14.18 25.36
CA LEU A 536 -20.66 13.85 24.06
C LEU A 536 -19.82 12.85 23.26
N LYS A 537 -18.49 12.87 23.43
CA LYS A 537 -17.56 11.89 22.86
C LYS A 537 -17.82 10.46 23.32
N ASN A 538 -18.23 10.24 24.58
CA ASN A 538 -18.53 8.89 25.11
C ASN A 538 -19.70 8.20 24.39
N PHE A 539 -20.53 8.95 23.64
CA PHE A 539 -21.63 8.38 22.88
C PHE A 539 -21.21 7.86 21.50
N LYS A 540 -20.01 8.20 21.00
CA LYS A 540 -19.53 7.86 19.65
C LYS A 540 -19.03 6.41 19.53
N ILE A 541 -19.08 5.84 18.32
CA ILE A 541 -18.56 4.49 18.07
C ILE A 541 -17.02 4.54 18.03
N GLY A 542 -16.36 3.68 18.83
CA GLY A 542 -14.93 3.38 18.71
C GLY A 542 -13.97 4.19 19.58
N GLU A 543 -14.45 5.00 20.54
CA GLU A 543 -13.58 5.79 21.44
C GLU A 543 -13.27 5.12 22.80
N HIS A 544 -13.43 3.80 22.92
CA HIS A 544 -13.07 3.02 24.12
C HIS A 544 -12.15 1.84 23.80
#